data_AF-A0A1W9QTP4-F1
#
_entry.id   AF-A0A1W9QTP4-F1
#
_cell.length_a   1.000
_cell.length_b   1.000
_cell.length_c   1.000
_cell.angle_alpha   90.00
_cell.angle_beta   90.00
_cell.angle_gamma   90.00
#
_symmetry.space_group_name_H-M   'P 1'
#
loop_
_entity.id
_entity.type
_entity.pdbx_description
1 polymer ?
#
loop_
_entity_poly.entity_id
_entity_poly.type
_entity_poly.pdbx_seq_one_letter_code
_entity_poly.pdbx_strand_id
1 'polypeptide(L)'
;MFENAVYNCIRHFGKVNYYQKRTGAEIDFILPEISVALEVKTKADQRDIYKLKTLVEKLEYKESYVISKEFVDFENVILTVNL
;
A
#
# COMPACT_ATOMS: atom_id res chain seq x y z
N MET A 1 -2.13 -3.04 14.80
CA MET A 1 -0.73 -3.42 15.13
C MET A 1 0.10 -3.67 13.88
N PHE A 2 -0.43 -4.38 12.87
CA PHE A 2 0.34 -4.70 11.66
C PHE A 2 0.68 -3.45 10.80
N GLU A 3 -0.27 -2.57 10.52
CA GLU A 3 -0.01 -1.27 9.86
C GLU A 3 1.06 -0.45 10.58
N ASN A 4 1.07 -0.41 11.92
CA ASN A 4 2.10 0.31 12.68
C ASN A 4 3.50 -0.28 12.47
N ALA A 5 3.61 -1.60 12.30
CA ALA A 5 4.88 -2.23 11.98
C ALA A 5 5.34 -1.84 10.57
N VAL A 6 4.44 -1.87 9.59
CA VAL A 6 4.72 -1.42 8.22
C VAL A 6 5.13 0.05 8.19
N TYR A 7 4.42 0.92 8.91
CA TYR A 7 4.77 2.34 9.04
C TYR A 7 6.22 2.53 9.52
N ASN A 8 6.63 1.78 10.55
CA ASN A 8 8.00 1.87 11.06
C ASN A 8 9.05 1.42 10.05
N CYS A 9 8.72 0.46 9.18
CA CYS A 9 9.58 0.08 8.06
C CYS A 9 9.65 1.21 7.02
N ILE A 10 8.56 1.83 6.62
CA ILE A 10 8.55 2.74 5.46
C ILE A 10 8.86 4.20 5.78
N ARG A 11 8.77 4.63 7.04
CA ARG A 11 8.91 6.05 7.43
C ARG A 11 10.26 6.69 7.10
N HIS A 12 11.28 5.89 6.80
CA HIS A 12 12.59 6.41 6.40
C HIS A 12 12.64 6.84 4.92
N PHE A 13 11.64 6.47 4.11
CA PHE A 13 11.52 6.91 2.70
C PHE A 13 11.01 8.35 2.53
N GLY A 14 10.64 9.02 3.62
CA GLY A 14 10.17 10.41 3.59
C GLY A 14 8.85 10.60 4.32
N LYS A 15 8.03 11.52 3.84
CA LYS A 15 6.72 11.79 4.43
C LYS A 15 5.78 10.63 4.14
N VAL A 16 5.07 10.18 5.17
CA VAL A 16 4.00 9.18 5.05
C VAL A 16 2.66 9.90 5.21
N ASN A 17 1.82 9.83 4.18
CA ASN A 17 0.45 10.34 4.20
C ASN A 17 -0.56 9.19 4.26
N TYR A 18 -1.76 9.51 4.71
CA TYR A 18 -2.91 8.60 4.74
C TYR A 18 -3.99 9.13 3.82
N TYR A 19 -4.77 8.24 3.20
CA TYR A 19 -5.82 8.64 2.27
C TYR A 19 -7.16 7.97 2.55
N GLN A 20 -8.21 8.78 2.64
CA GLN A 20 -9.58 8.32 2.80
C GLN A 20 -10.53 9.20 1.97
N LYS A 21 -11.30 8.59 1.07
CA LYS A 21 -12.41 9.27 0.39
C LYS A 21 -13.60 9.40 1.32
N ARG A 22 -14.40 10.45 1.10
CA ARG A 22 -15.73 10.60 1.73
C ARG A 22 -16.64 9.38 1.50
N THR A 23 -16.45 8.64 0.40
CA THR A 23 -17.22 7.43 0.07
C THR A 23 -16.67 6.16 0.72
N GLY A 24 -15.64 6.26 1.57
CA GLY A 24 -15.07 5.16 2.34
C GLY A 24 -13.96 4.36 1.65
N ALA A 25 -13.49 4.77 0.47
CA ALA A 25 -12.32 4.14 -0.15
C ALA A 25 -11.03 4.65 0.50
N GLU A 26 -10.13 3.76 0.87
CA GLU A 26 -8.92 4.04 1.65
C GLU A 26 -7.67 3.59 0.91
N ILE A 27 -6.54 4.24 1.21
CA ILE A 27 -5.18 3.76 0.95
C ILE A 27 -4.42 3.99 2.25
N ASP A 28 -3.87 2.92 2.83
CA ASP A 28 -3.23 2.98 4.14
C ASP A 28 -2.05 3.95 4.17
N PHE A 29 -1.17 3.88 3.16
CA PHE A 29 -0.01 4.78 3.07
C PHE A 29 0.23 5.31 1.67
N ILE A 30 0.60 6.58 1.61
CA ILE A 30 1.13 7.23 0.40
C ILE A 30 2.50 7.80 0.75
N LEU A 31 3.48 7.52 -0.10
CA LEU A 31 4.87 8.01 -0.05
C LEU A 31 5.09 8.96 -1.24
N PRO A 32 4.78 10.27 -1.10
CA PRO A 32 4.78 11.20 -2.22
C PRO A 32 6.14 11.38 -2.89
N GLU A 33 7.21 11.37 -2.11
CA GLU A 33 8.57 11.62 -2.58
C GLU A 33 9.05 10.58 -3.60
N ILE A 34 8.55 9.34 -3.49
CA ILE A 34 8.85 8.25 -4.42
C ILE A 34 7.64 7.85 -5.28
N SER A 35 6.52 8.56 -5.16
CA SER A 35 5.30 8.32 -5.94
C SER A 35 4.70 6.91 -5.78
N VAL A 36 4.71 6.38 -4.55
CA VAL A 36 4.24 5.03 -4.21
C VAL A 36 3.02 5.09 -3.29
N ALA A 37 2.05 4.21 -3.51
CA ALA A 37 0.92 3.95 -2.62
C ALA A 37 0.93 2.50 -2.12
N LEU A 38 0.64 2.30 -0.84
CA LEU A 38 0.68 1.00 -0.17
C LEU A 38 -0.65 0.70 0.51
N GLU A 39 -1.12 -0.53 0.33
CA GLU A 39 -2.24 -1.13 1.08
C GLU A 39 -1.68 -2.27 1.95
N VAL A 40 -2.14 -2.41 3.18
CA VAL A 40 -1.65 -3.41 4.13
C VAL A 40 -2.72 -4.48 4.37
N LYS A 41 -2.37 -5.76 4.18
CA LYS A 41 -3.27 -6.90 4.40
C LYS A 41 -2.56 -8.07 5.07
N THR A 42 -3.27 -8.78 5.95
CA THR A 42 -2.75 -10.04 6.50
C THR A 42 -2.43 -11.03 5.37
N LYS A 43 -3.30 -11.11 4.37
CA LYS A 43 -3.10 -11.85 3.14
C LYS A 43 -3.64 -11.03 1.98
N ALA A 44 -2.78 -10.67 1.04
CA ALA A 44 -3.21 -9.96 -0.16
C ALA A 44 -4.00 -10.87 -1.11
N ASP A 45 -4.98 -10.30 -1.81
CA ASP A 45 -5.65 -10.94 -2.93
C ASP A 45 -5.61 -10.09 -4.23
N GLN A 46 -6.00 -10.69 -5.34
CA GLN A 46 -5.99 -10.02 -6.65
C GLN A 46 -6.95 -8.81 -6.73
N ARG A 47 -8.02 -8.80 -5.92
CA ARG A 47 -8.99 -7.69 -5.87
C ARG A 47 -8.39 -6.51 -5.14
N ASP A 48 -7.59 -6.73 -4.10
CA ASP A 48 -6.87 -5.68 -3.38
C ASP A 48 -5.94 -4.93 -4.35
N ILE A 49 -5.16 -5.67 -5.14
CA ILE A 49 -4.24 -5.13 -6.16
C ILE A 49 -5.01 -4.28 -7.18
N TYR A 50 -6.08 -4.83 -7.76
CA TYR A 50 -6.87 -4.13 -8.77
C TYR A 50 -7.53 -2.86 -8.23
N LYS A 51 -8.10 -2.93 -7.02
CA LYS A 51 -8.72 -1.78 -6.35
C LYS A 51 -7.70 -0.69 -6.07
N LEU A 52 -6.55 -1.04 -5.50
CA LEU A 52 -5.48 -0.10 -5.18
C LEU A 52 -4.99 0.58 -6.47
N LYS A 53 -4.68 -0.19 -7.51
CA LYS A 53 -4.24 0.34 -8.80
C LYS A 53 -5.24 1.35 -9.38
N THR A 54 -6.54 1.02 -9.36
CA THR A 54 -7.61 1.91 -9.84
C THR A 54 -7.69 3.22 -9.04
N LEU A 55 -7.43 3.19 -7.73
CA LEU A 55 -7.40 4.39 -6.89
C LEU A 55 -6.14 5.22 -7.15
N VAL A 56 -5.00 4.56 -7.29
CA VAL A 56 -3.69 5.15 -7.52
C VAL A 56 -3.61 5.88 -8.85
N GLU A 57 -4.13 5.27 -9.92
CA GLU A 57 -4.23 5.91 -11.24
C GLU A 57 -5.03 7.22 -11.19
N LYS A 58 -6.11 7.27 -10.39
CA LYS A 58 -6.93 8.49 -10.21
C LYS A 58 -6.25 9.57 -9.37
N LEU A 59 -5.24 9.19 -8.60
CA LEU A 59 -4.46 10.08 -7.74
C LEU A 59 -3.11 10.45 -8.37
N GLU A 60 -2.85 9.99 -9.60
CA GLU A 60 -1.64 10.27 -10.37
C GLU A 60 -0.34 9.80 -9.69
N TYR A 61 -0.41 8.73 -8.88
CA TYR A 61 0.76 8.04 -8.35
C TYR A 61 1.25 6.97 -9.33
N LYS A 62 2.56 6.76 -9.41
CA LYS A 62 3.18 5.89 -10.41
C LYS A 62 3.09 4.42 -10.07
N GLU A 63 3.26 4.09 -8.79
CA GLU A 63 3.39 2.71 -8.34
C GLU A 63 2.47 2.42 -7.16
N SER A 64 2.03 1.16 -7.10
CA SER A 64 1.16 0.68 -6.04
C SER A 64 1.51 -0.75 -5.65
N TYR A 65 1.55 -1.01 -4.35
CA TYR A 65 1.85 -2.34 -3.82
C TYR A 65 0.92 -2.71 -2.67
N VAL A 66 0.54 -3.99 -2.59
CA VAL A 66 -0.09 -4.53 -1.39
C VAL A 66 1.00 -5.18 -0.54
N ILE A 67 1.14 -4.74 0.70
CA ILE A 67 1.99 -5.35 1.70
C ILE A 67 1.24 -6.53 2.32
N SER A 68 1.74 -7.74 2.10
CA SER A 68 1.15 -8.97 2.63
C SER A 68 1.97 -9.53 3.79
N LYS A 69 1.32 -9.97 4.86
CA LYS A 69 2.00 -10.72 5.94
C LYS A 69 2.23 -12.18 5.54
N GLU A 70 1.24 -12.80 4.91
CA GLU A 70 1.33 -14.14 4.35
C GLU A 70 1.96 -14.10 2.95
N PHE A 71 2.75 -15.11 2.62
CA PHE A 71 3.26 -15.26 1.27
C PHE A 71 2.11 -15.53 0.28
N VAL A 72 2.10 -14.74 -0.79
CA VAL A 72 1.26 -14.94 -1.96
C VAL A 72 2.09 -14.63 -3.21
N ASP A 73 1.82 -15.35 -4.29
CA ASP A 73 2.55 -15.23 -5.55
C ASP A 73 1.74 -14.38 -6.54
N PHE A 74 1.69 -13.08 -6.26
CA PHE A 74 1.04 -12.09 -7.12
C PHE A 74 2.02 -10.96 -7.44
N GLU A 75 1.95 -10.44 -8.66
CA GLU A 75 2.62 -9.20 -9.01
C GLU A 75 2.11 -8.05 -8.13
N ASN A 76 2.96 -7.04 -7.90
CA ASN A 76 2.63 -5.88 -7.05
C ASN A 76 2.27 -6.23 -5.59
N VAL A 77 2.72 -7.39 -5.09
CA VAL A 77 2.69 -7.73 -3.68
C VAL A 77 4.10 -7.76 -3.11
N ILE A 78 4.31 -7.12 -1.97
CA ILE A 78 5.55 -7.18 -1.21
C ILE A 78 5.26 -7.99 0.06
N LEU A 79 6.00 -9.08 0.26
CA LEU A 79 5.97 -9.80 1.53
C LEU A 79 6.60 -8.92 2.61
N THR A 80 5.96 -8.82 3.78
CA THR A 80 6.38 -7.91 4.86
C THR A 80 7.84 -8.06 5.27
N VAL A 81 8.42 -9.27 5.19
CA VAL A 81 9.83 -9.49 5.55
C VAL A 81 10.83 -8.94 4.52
N ASN A 82 10.34 -8.45 3.38
CA ASN A 82 11.12 -7.81 2.32
C ASN A 82 10.95 -6.27 2.29
N LEU A 83 10.30 -5.69 3.31
CA LEU A 83 10.11 -4.23 3.47
C LEU A 83 11.33 -3.53 4.08
#